data_AF-A0A358SJF0-F1
#
_entry.id   AF-A0A358SJF0-F1
#
_cell.length_a   1.000
_cell.length_b   1.000
_cell.length_c   1.000
_cell.angle_alpha   90.00
_cell.angle_beta   90.00
_cell.angle_gamma   90.00
#
_symmetry.space_group_name_H-M   'P 1'
#
loop_
_entity.id
_entity.type
_entity.pdbx_description
1 polymer ?
#
loop_
_entity_poly.entity_id
_entity_poly.type
_entity_poly.pdbx_seq_one_letter_code
_entity_poly.pdbx_strand_id
1 'polypeptide(L)'
;MNPYNKLFEERIIFLGVQVDDASANDIMAQLITLESIDPDRDILMYINSPGGSMTSMMAIYDTMQYIQPEIQTFCLGQAASAAAVLLAA
;
A
#
# COMPACT_ATOMS: atom_id res chain seq x y z
N MET A 1 -21.09 7.93 1.08
CA MET A 1 -20.10 7.04 0.45
C MET A 1 -18.72 7.57 0.83
N ASN A 2 -17.88 6.76 1.48
CA ASN A 2 -16.53 7.18 1.87
C ASN A 2 -15.64 7.19 0.62
N PRO A 3 -14.93 8.29 0.29
CA PRO A 3 -14.02 8.34 -0.85
C PRO A 3 -13.02 7.18 -0.90
N TYR A 4 -12.49 6.74 0.25
CA TYR A 4 -11.56 5.61 0.32
C TYR A 4 -12.19 4.29 -0.14
N ASN A 5 -13.47 4.05 0.15
CA ASN A 5 -14.16 2.85 -0.32
C ASN A 5 -14.28 2.87 -1.84
N LYS A 6 -14.55 4.05 -2.43
CA LYS A 6 -14.64 4.17 -3.89
C LYS A 6 -13.28 3.95 -4.55
N LEU A 7 -12.20 4.45 -3.95
CA LEU A 7 -10.83 4.17 -4.40
C LEU A 7 -10.52 2.67 -4.33
N PHE A 8 -10.87 2.02 -3.22
CA PHE A 8 -10.63 0.59 -3.04
C PHE A 8 -11.37 -0.28 -4.06
N GLU A 9 -12.62 0.05 -4.40
CA GLU A 9 -13.36 -0.61 -5.49
C GLU A 9 -12.64 -0.51 -6.84
N GLU A 10 -11.92 0.59 -7.08
CA GLU A 10 -11.09 0.79 -8.27
C GLU A 10 -9.66 0.23 -8.11
N ARG A 11 -9.41 -0.54 -7.03
CA ARG A 11 -8.11 -1.15 -6.69
C ARG A 11 -7.01 -0.15 -6.35
N ILE A 12 -7.40 0.97 -5.72
CA ILE A 12 -6.49 2.02 -5.27
C ILE A 12 -6.35 1.95 -3.75
N ILE A 13 -5.12 1.76 -3.27
CA ILE A 13 -4.75 1.82 -1.85
C ILE A 13 -4.05 3.16 -1.58
N PHE A 14 -4.37 3.80 -0.46
CA PHE A 14 -3.79 5.09 -0.07
C PHE A 14 -3.00 4.99 1.23
N LEU A 15 -1.68 5.13 1.15
CA LEU A 15 -0.78 5.23 2.30
C LEU A 15 -0.49 6.70 2.61
N GLY A 16 -1.33 7.30 3.46
CA GLY A 16 -1.33 8.76 3.70
C GLY A 16 -0.78 9.25 5.04
N VAL A 17 -0.35 8.33 5.91
CA VAL A 17 0.04 8.65 7.30
C VAL A 17 1.41 8.06 7.62
N GLN A 18 1.93 8.38 8.80
CA GLN A 18 3.10 7.69 9.35
C GLN A 18 2.81 6.19 9.45
N VAL A 19 3.76 5.36 9.04
CA VAL A 19 3.62 3.90 9.08
C VAL A 19 3.97 3.37 10.47
N ASP A 20 2.98 2.73 11.08
CA ASP A 20 3.08 1.94 12.32
C ASP A 20 2.48 0.54 12.09
N ASP A 21 2.44 -0.29 13.12
CA ASP A 21 1.94 -1.66 12.99
C ASP A 21 0.45 -1.71 12.65
N ALA A 22 -0.36 -0.75 13.11
CA ALA A 22 -1.79 -0.72 12.84
C ALA A 22 -2.05 -0.39 11.36
N SER A 23 -1.47 0.71 10.87
CA SER A 23 -1.56 1.11 9.47
C SER A 23 -0.95 0.07 8.53
N ALA A 24 0.14 -0.60 8.91
CA ALA A 24 0.71 -1.68 8.11
C ALA A 24 -0.23 -2.87 8.00
N ASN A 25 -0.86 -3.30 9.10
CA ASN A 25 -1.87 -4.37 9.07
C ASN A 25 -3.04 -4.01 8.16
N ASP A 26 -3.51 -2.76 8.18
CA ASP A 26 -4.60 -2.31 7.32
C ASP A 26 -4.21 -2.34 5.83
N ILE A 27 -2.97 -1.96 5.49
CA ILE A 27 -2.48 -2.01 4.10
C ILE A 27 -2.30 -3.45 3.63
N MET A 28 -1.72 -4.33 4.45
CA MET A 28 -1.57 -5.75 4.13
C MET A 28 -2.93 -6.42 3.91
N ALA A 29 -3.91 -6.13 4.78
CA ALA A 29 -5.28 -6.66 4.63
C ALA A 29 -5.94 -6.20 3.32
N GLN A 30 -5.75 -4.93 2.93
CA GLN A 30 -6.25 -4.41 1.66
C GLN A 30 -5.61 -5.10 0.45
N LEU A 31 -4.29 -5.28 0.47
CA LEU A 31 -3.54 -5.97 -0.60
C LEU A 31 -4.04 -7.41 -0.81
N ILE A 32 -4.12 -8.20 0.26
CA ILE A 32 -4.61 -9.58 0.22
C ILE A 32 -6.07 -9.65 -0.23
N THR A 33 -6.89 -8.68 0.17
CA THR A 33 -8.29 -8.62 -0.25
C THR A 33 -8.40 -8.34 -1.75
N LEU A 34 -7.63 -7.40 -2.30
CA LEU A 34 -7.64 -7.09 -3.72
C LEU A 34 -7.14 -8.26 -4.57
N GLU A 35 -6.11 -8.98 -4.11
CA GLU A 35 -5.65 -10.23 -4.72
C GLU A 35 -6.78 -11.28 -4.74
N SER A 36 -7.47 -11.49 -3.62
CA SER A 36 -8.57 -12.46 -3.54
C SER A 36 -9.77 -12.09 -4.43
N ILE A 37 -10.00 -10.80 -4.71
CA ILE A 37 -11.09 -10.34 -5.57
C ILE A 37 -10.77 -10.60 -7.05
N ASP A 38 -9.55 -10.25 -7.47
CA ASP A 38 -9.08 -10.38 -8.84
C ASP A 38 -7.53 -10.40 -8.84
N PRO A 39 -6.90 -11.59 -8.93
CA PRO A 39 -5.44 -11.72 -8.84
C PRO A 39 -4.71 -11.30 -10.11
N ASP A 40 -5.42 -11.13 -11.24
CA ASP A 40 -4.81 -10.80 -12.54
C ASP A 40 -4.81 -9.31 -12.86
N ARG A 41 -5.44 -8.48 -12.01
CA ARG A 41 -5.60 -7.04 -12.23
C ARG A 41 -4.70 -6.24 -11.29
N ASP A 42 -3.97 -5.28 -11.86
CA ASP A 42 -3.05 -4.41 -11.13
C ASP A 42 -3.70 -3.67 -9.94
N ILE A 43 -2.86 -3.30 -8.98
CA ILE A 43 -3.19 -2.49 -7.82
C ILE A 43 -2.42 -1.17 -7.92
N LEU A 44 -3.10 -0.04 -7.68
CA LEU A 44 -2.44 1.26 -7.61
C LEU A 44 -2.23 1.64 -6.15
N MET A 45 -1.00 1.96 -5.77
CA MET A 45 -0.65 2.41 -4.42
C MET A 45 -0.21 3.87 -4.42
N TYR A 46 -0.99 4.73 -3.80
CA TYR A 46 -0.65 6.14 -3.61
C TYR A 46 0.05 6.34 -2.28
N ILE A 47 1.24 6.94 -2.31
CA ILE A 47 2.11 7.10 -1.15
C ILE A 47 2.29 8.58 -0.84
N ASN A 48 1.84 8.99 0.34
CA ASN A 48 2.09 10.28 0.96
C ASN A 48 2.43 10.06 2.43
N SER A 49 3.65 9.60 2.70
CA SER A 49 4.06 9.20 4.04
C SER A 49 5.40 9.82 4.45
N PRO A 50 5.51 10.33 5.68
CA PRO A 50 6.80 10.74 6.26
C PRO A 50 7.69 9.53 6.65
N GLY A 51 7.28 8.30 6.34
CA GLY A 51 7.93 7.08 6.80
C GLY A 51 7.35 6.61 8.13
N GLY A 52 8.17 5.97 8.96
CA GLY A 52 7.71 5.30 10.18
C GLY A 52 8.57 4.09 10.56
N SER A 53 7.95 3.10 11.17
CA SER A 53 8.61 1.87 11.62
C SER A 53 9.14 1.04 10.43
N MET A 54 10.41 0.67 10.50
CA MET A 54 11.05 -0.14 9.45
C MET A 54 10.43 -1.54 9.36
N THR A 55 10.12 -2.17 10.49
CA THR A 55 9.52 -3.52 10.49
C THR A 55 8.12 -3.52 9.89
N SER A 56 7.32 -2.50 10.22
CA SER A 56 5.96 -2.36 9.70
C SER A 56 5.98 -2.09 8.18
N MET A 57 6.93 -1.29 7.69
CA MET A 57 7.12 -1.11 6.25
C MET A 57 7.67 -2.34 5.54
N MET A 58 8.57 -3.11 6.16
CA MET A 58 9.03 -4.37 5.59
C MET A 58 7.90 -5.40 5.48
N ALA A 59 6.96 -5.42 6.43
CA ALA A 59 5.78 -6.27 6.33
C ALA A 59 4.89 -5.90 5.11
N ILE A 60 4.70 -4.60 4.86
CA ILE A 60 4.02 -4.12 3.64
C ILE A 60 4.82 -4.54 2.40
N TYR A 61 6.12 -4.30 2.39
CA TYR A 61 7.01 -4.65 1.27
C TYR A 61 6.95 -6.15 0.93
N ASP A 62 7.09 -7.03 1.93
CA ASP A 62 7.03 -8.47 1.73
C ASP A 62 5.66 -8.89 1.20
N THR A 63 4.58 -8.23 1.65
CA THR A 63 3.23 -8.48 1.11
C THR A 63 3.12 -8.03 -0.35
N MET A 64 3.70 -6.89 -0.71
CA MET A 64 3.76 -6.41 -2.09
C MET A 64 4.45 -7.41 -3.02
N GLN A 65 5.52 -8.05 -2.54
CA GLN A 65 6.27 -9.06 -3.30
C GLN A 65 5.62 -10.46 -3.28
N TYR A 66 4.75 -10.71 -2.30
CA TYR A 66 4.08 -12.01 -2.12
C TYR A 66 2.87 -12.18 -3.03
N ILE A 67 2.06 -11.14 -3.18
CA ILE A 67 0.80 -11.23 -3.92
C ILE A 67 1.02 -11.30 -5.43
N GLN A 68 0.09 -11.91 -6.15
CA GLN A 68 0.17 -12.06 -7.61
C GLN A 68 0.02 -10.74 -8.40
N PRO A 69 -0.90 -9.81 -8.05
CA PRO A 69 -1.09 -8.57 -8.81
C PRO A 69 0.16 -7.69 -8.89
N GLU A 70 0.40 -7.09 -10.06
CA GLU A 70 1.42 -6.03 -10.19
C GLU A 70 0.97 -4.78 -9.42
N ILE A 71 1.89 -4.18 -8.65
CA ILE A 71 1.61 -2.99 -7.85
C ILE A 71 2.33 -1.79 -8.45
N GLN A 72 1.56 -0.79 -8.86
CA GLN A 72 2.10 0.46 -9.38
C GLN A 72 2.06 1.54 -8.29
N THR A 73 3.19 2.15 -8.01
CA THR A 73 3.35 3.09 -6.90
C THR A 73 3.43 4.53 -7.42
N PHE A 74 2.77 5.46 -6.71
CA PHE A 74 2.77 6.88 -7.05
C PHE A 74 3.02 7.72 -5.80
N CYS A 75 4.07 8.53 -5.83
CA CYS A 75 4.35 9.49 -4.77
C CYS A 75 3.46 10.73 -4.93
N LEU A 76 2.67 11.03 -3.90
CA LEU A 76 1.84 12.22 -3.80
C LEU A 76 2.34 13.04 -2.60
N GLY A 77 3.13 14.09 -2.85
CA GLY A 77 3.73 14.88 -1.78
C GLY A 77 5.08 14.30 -1.34
N GLN A 78 5.09 13.40 -0.36
CA GLN A 78 6.35 12.82 0.15
C GLN A 78 6.31 11.30 0.29
N ALA A 79 7.46 10.67 0.05
CA ALA A 79 7.77 9.30 0.41
C ALA A 79 9.13 9.30 1.11
N ALA A 80 9.12 9.58 2.42
CA ALA A 80 10.35 9.74 3.19
C ALA A 80 10.79 8.42 3.87
N SER A 81 12.10 8.27 4.09
CA SER A 81 12.68 7.10 4.78
C SER A 81 12.30 5.78 4.07
N ALA A 82 11.91 4.75 4.83
CA ALA A 82 11.51 3.46 4.28
C ALA A 82 10.24 3.52 3.40
N ALA A 83 9.46 4.62 3.40
CA ALA A 83 8.38 4.78 2.42
C ALA A 83 8.93 4.97 0.99
N ALA A 84 10.16 5.48 0.85
CA ALA A 84 10.85 5.50 -0.44
C ALA A 84 11.21 4.10 -0.95
N VAL A 85 11.39 3.12 -0.04
CA VAL A 85 11.58 1.72 -0.41
C VAL A 85 10.28 1.16 -0.97
N LEU A 86 9.14 1.40 -0.31
CA LEU A 86 7.83 1.01 -0.83
C LEU A 86 7.52 1.66 -2.18
N LEU A 87 7.93 2.91 -2.40
CA LEU A 87 7.78 3.57 -3.69
C LEU A 87 8.64 2.93 -4.79
N ALA A 88 9.80 2.37 -4.45
CA ALA A 88 10.72 1.76 -5.41
C ALA A 88 10.50 0.25 -5.61
N ALA A 89 9.62 -0.36 -4.81
CA ALA A 89 9.36 -1.79 -4.75
C ALA A 89 8.57 -2.33 -5.93
#